data_AF-A0A0W1EPU2-F1
#
_entry.id   AF-A0A0W1EPU2-F1
#
_cell.length_a   1.000
_cell.length_b   1.000
_cell.length_c   1.000
_cell.angle_alpha   90.00
_cell.angle_beta   90.00
_cell.angle_gamma   90.00
#
_symmetry.space_group_name_H-M   'P 1'
#
loop_
_entity.id
_entity.type
_entity.pdbx_description
1 polymer ?
#
loop_
_entity_poly.entity_id
_entity_poly.type
_entity_poly.pdbx_seq_one_letter_code
_entity_poly.pdbx_strand_id
1 'polypeptide(L)'
;MADEFEKMGESLRAKTGKGLDEWVAAARATGIAGHMALVNHLKSEHGLGHGYANMIVHAANESSSLSQDDDALVAAAFDGARAHWRPLYDRLVTLVQGFGDDVELAPKKGYVSLRRKKQFALLQPSTKDRFDIGLALKGEEPVGKLETAGSWNAMVSHRVRIAADEEAGDDVVGWLRGAYDRAG
;
A
#
# COMPACT_ATOMS: atom_id res chain seq x y z
N MET A 1 25.88 -2.53 -7.08
CA MET A 1 24.56 -3.19 -7.22
C MET A 1 23.67 -2.47 -8.22
N ALA A 2 23.57 -1.14 -8.24
CA ALA A 2 22.78 -0.40 -9.25
C ALA A 2 23.21 -0.68 -10.71
N ASP A 3 24.51 -0.72 -10.98
CA ASP A 3 25.10 -1.01 -12.30
C ASP A 3 24.72 -2.38 -12.90
N GLU A 4 24.47 -3.38 -12.04
CA GLU A 4 24.17 -4.75 -12.48
C GLU A 4 22.68 -4.91 -12.79
N PHE A 5 21.83 -4.16 -12.08
CA PHE A 5 20.39 -4.14 -12.26
C PHE A 5 20.00 -3.41 -13.56
N GLU A 6 20.66 -2.29 -13.87
CA GLU A 6 20.47 -1.57 -15.15
C GLU A 6 20.85 -2.46 -16.34
N LYS A 7 22.02 -3.12 -16.30
CA LYS A 7 22.46 -4.03 -17.37
C LYS A 7 21.53 -5.23 -17.55
N MET A 8 20.97 -5.76 -16.47
CA MET A 8 19.94 -6.80 -16.57
C MET A 8 18.63 -6.28 -17.16
N GLY A 9 18.23 -5.04 -16.86
CA GLY A 9 17.07 -4.37 -17.47
C GLY A 9 17.22 -4.16 -18.98
N GLU A 10 18.39 -3.74 -19.44
CA GLU A 10 18.70 -3.64 -20.87
C GLU A 10 18.66 -5.01 -21.56
N SER A 11 19.23 -6.04 -20.91
CA SER A 11 19.23 -7.42 -21.41
C SER A 11 17.82 -8.02 -21.44
N LEU A 12 16.97 -7.69 -20.46
CA LEU A 12 15.56 -8.07 -20.43
C LEU A 12 14.82 -7.46 -21.62
N ARG A 13 15.01 -6.17 -21.87
CA ARG A 13 14.41 -5.47 -23.03
C ARG A 13 14.86 -6.09 -24.34
N ALA A 14 16.15 -6.37 -24.49
CA ALA A 14 16.69 -6.99 -25.71
C ALA A 14 16.10 -8.38 -25.98
N LYS A 15 15.81 -9.18 -24.94
CA LYS A 15 15.28 -10.54 -25.07
C LYS A 15 13.77 -10.63 -25.20
N THR A 16 13.05 -9.70 -24.58
CA THR A 16 11.59 -9.80 -24.43
C THR A 16 10.82 -8.72 -25.19
N GLY A 17 11.52 -7.71 -25.71
CA GLY A 17 10.93 -6.54 -26.36
C GLY A 17 10.30 -5.53 -25.40
N LYS A 18 10.19 -5.84 -24.10
CA LYS A 18 9.58 -5.00 -23.07
C LYS A 18 10.60 -4.57 -22.01
N GLY A 19 10.53 -3.31 -21.60
CA GLY A 19 11.32 -2.79 -20.49
C GLY A 19 10.92 -3.38 -19.13
N LEU A 20 11.75 -3.14 -18.11
CA LEU A 20 11.45 -3.57 -16.74
C LEU A 20 10.12 -3.00 -16.24
N ASP A 21 9.86 -1.71 -16.46
CA ASP A 21 8.61 -1.05 -16.03
C ASP A 21 7.37 -1.69 -16.67
N GLU A 22 7.45 -2.04 -17.96
CA GLU A 22 6.37 -2.71 -18.68
C GLU A 22 6.12 -4.13 -18.14
N TRP A 23 7.19 -4.83 -17.74
CA TRP A 23 7.10 -6.13 -17.10
C TRP A 23 6.56 -6.04 -15.67
N VAL A 24 6.95 -5.03 -14.91
CA VAL A 24 6.40 -4.75 -13.58
C VAL A 24 4.91 -4.47 -13.68
N ALA A 25 4.49 -3.64 -14.63
CA ALA A 25 3.07 -3.39 -14.90
C ALA A 25 2.31 -4.66 -15.30
N ALA A 26 2.90 -5.48 -16.19
CA ALA A 26 2.31 -6.76 -16.59
C ALA A 26 2.19 -7.73 -15.40
N ALA A 27 3.22 -7.83 -14.56
CA ALA A 27 3.24 -8.68 -13.38
C ALA A 27 2.19 -8.25 -12.35
N ARG A 28 2.00 -6.95 -12.14
CA ARG A 28 0.95 -6.39 -11.27
C ARG A 28 -0.45 -6.63 -11.82
N ALA A 29 -0.64 -6.49 -13.13
CA ALA A 29 -1.93 -6.71 -13.81
C ALA A 29 -2.44 -8.16 -13.68
N THR A 30 -1.56 -9.12 -13.35
CA THR A 30 -1.98 -10.51 -13.07
C THR A 30 -2.84 -10.64 -11.82
N GLY A 31 -2.73 -9.72 -10.86
CA GLY A 31 -3.37 -9.82 -9.54
C GLY A 31 -2.89 -11.00 -8.69
N ILE A 32 -1.83 -11.71 -9.10
CA ILE A 32 -1.31 -12.86 -8.37
C ILE A 32 -0.59 -12.38 -7.11
N ALA A 33 -1.15 -12.73 -5.96
CA ALA A 33 -0.51 -12.56 -4.67
C ALA A 33 0.54 -13.66 -4.43
N GLY A 34 1.67 -13.28 -3.83
CA GLY A 34 2.75 -14.20 -3.46
C GLY A 34 3.91 -14.21 -4.45
N HIS A 35 5.10 -13.88 -3.94
CA HIS A 35 6.32 -13.72 -4.72
C HIS A 35 6.62 -14.93 -5.61
N MET A 36 6.66 -16.15 -5.04
CA MET A 36 6.99 -17.37 -5.79
C MET A 36 5.89 -17.76 -6.80
N ALA A 37 4.63 -17.44 -6.52
CA ALA A 37 3.53 -17.69 -7.45
C ALA A 37 3.67 -16.80 -8.69
N LEU A 38 3.98 -15.52 -8.50
CA LEU A 38 4.20 -14.57 -9.59
C LEU A 38 5.48 -14.89 -10.38
N VAL A 39 6.57 -15.30 -9.71
CA VAL A 39 7.80 -15.78 -10.40
C VAL A 39 7.48 -16.98 -11.28
N ASN A 40 6.71 -17.96 -10.78
CA ASN A 40 6.34 -19.13 -11.56
C ASN A 40 5.40 -18.80 -12.71
N HIS A 41 4.46 -17.88 -12.52
CA HIS A 41 3.59 -17.40 -13.57
C HIS A 41 4.38 -16.74 -14.71
N LEU A 42 5.31 -15.83 -14.39
CA LEU A 42 6.19 -15.19 -15.37
C LEU A 42 7.06 -16.21 -16.13
N LYS A 43 7.49 -17.28 -15.48
CA LYS A 43 8.24 -18.37 -16.12
C LYS A 43 7.35 -19.18 -17.07
N SER A 44 6.16 -19.57 -16.63
CA SER A 44 5.27 -20.46 -17.38
C SER A 44 4.58 -19.77 -18.54
N GLU A 45 3.98 -18.59 -18.30
CA GLU A 45 3.16 -17.89 -19.29
C GLU A 45 3.98 -17.03 -20.25
N HIS A 46 5.15 -16.56 -19.80
CA HIS A 46 5.99 -15.64 -20.57
C HIS A 46 7.38 -16.21 -20.91
N GLY A 47 7.66 -17.46 -20.53
CA GLY A 47 8.91 -18.14 -20.86
C GLY A 47 10.16 -17.49 -20.24
N LEU A 48 9.99 -16.66 -19.21
CA LEU A 48 11.10 -15.93 -18.61
C LEU A 48 12.01 -16.87 -17.82
N GLY A 49 13.32 -16.65 -17.91
CA GLY A 49 14.29 -17.33 -17.04
C GLY A 49 14.14 -16.88 -15.59
N HIS A 50 14.56 -17.73 -14.64
CA HIS A 50 14.39 -17.47 -13.20
C HIS A 50 14.97 -16.11 -12.78
N GLY A 51 16.16 -15.72 -13.26
CA GLY A 51 16.76 -14.44 -12.93
C GLY A 51 15.91 -13.23 -13.33
N TYR A 52 15.37 -13.23 -14.56
CA TYR A 52 14.50 -12.15 -15.04
C TYR A 52 13.14 -12.14 -14.34
N ALA A 53 12.52 -13.31 -14.17
CA ALA A 53 11.25 -13.43 -13.44
C ALA A 53 11.42 -12.94 -11.99
N ASN A 54 12.49 -13.34 -11.31
CA ASN A 54 12.78 -12.91 -9.96
C ASN A 54 13.04 -11.39 -9.88
N MET A 55 13.82 -10.84 -10.81
CA MET A 55 14.09 -9.41 -10.89
C MET A 55 12.82 -8.58 -11.10
N ILE A 56 11.94 -9.01 -12.01
CA ILE A 56 10.66 -8.34 -12.27
C ILE A 56 9.77 -8.37 -11.03
N VAL A 57 9.68 -9.51 -10.34
CA VAL A 57 8.87 -9.61 -9.11
C VAL A 57 9.48 -8.79 -7.99
N HIS A 58 10.80 -8.77 -7.84
CA HIS A 58 11.46 -7.89 -6.88
C HIS A 58 11.21 -6.43 -7.18
N ALA A 59 11.32 -5.99 -8.44
CA ALA A 59 11.02 -4.61 -8.83
C ALA A 59 9.52 -4.27 -8.65
N ALA A 60 8.62 -5.20 -8.95
CA ALA A 60 7.18 -5.04 -8.77
C ALA A 60 6.78 -4.96 -7.29
N ASN A 61 7.50 -5.69 -6.44
CA ASN A 61 7.34 -5.70 -5.00
C ASN A 61 8.11 -4.55 -4.31
N GLU A 62 9.23 -4.08 -4.83
CA GLU A 62 9.92 -2.88 -4.30
C GLU A 62 9.04 -1.64 -4.43
N SER A 63 8.33 -1.53 -5.54
CA SER A 63 7.32 -0.51 -5.77
C SER A 63 6.01 -0.78 -4.99
N SER A 64 5.96 -1.84 -4.19
CA SER A 64 4.91 -2.23 -3.25
C SER A 64 5.62 -2.50 -1.91
N SER A 65 6.17 -1.46 -1.26
CA SER A 65 7.18 -1.41 -0.17
C SER A 65 7.10 -2.37 1.04
N LEU A 66 6.53 -3.56 0.92
CA LEU A 66 6.19 -4.51 1.96
C LEU A 66 7.05 -5.76 1.82
N SER A 67 7.71 -6.14 2.91
CA SER A 67 8.38 -7.42 3.06
C SER A 67 7.37 -8.57 3.31
N GLN A 68 7.84 -9.83 3.31
CA GLN A 68 6.99 -10.97 3.68
C GLN A 68 6.45 -10.87 5.11
N ASP A 69 7.23 -10.31 6.03
CA ASP A 69 6.77 -10.05 7.40
C ASP A 69 5.69 -8.97 7.41
N ASP A 70 5.81 -7.97 6.55
CA ASP A 70 4.80 -6.92 6.41
C ASP A 70 3.49 -7.45 5.81
N ASP A 71 3.57 -8.32 4.79
CA ASP A 71 2.40 -9.02 4.24
C ASP A 71 1.67 -9.82 5.31
N ALA A 72 2.41 -10.53 6.17
CA ALA A 72 1.85 -11.29 7.28
C ALA A 72 1.16 -10.37 8.32
N LEU A 73 1.74 -9.20 8.61
CA LEU A 73 1.13 -8.20 9.50
C LEU A 73 -0.18 -7.65 8.93
N VAL A 74 -0.21 -7.36 7.62
CA VAL A 74 -1.44 -6.92 6.94
C VAL A 74 -2.48 -8.04 7.00
N ALA A 75 -2.13 -9.27 6.62
CA ALA A 75 -3.06 -10.39 6.65
C ALA A 75 -3.67 -10.59 8.05
N ALA A 76 -2.84 -10.55 9.11
CA ALA A 76 -3.30 -10.68 10.49
C ALA A 76 -4.20 -9.53 10.96
N ALA A 77 -4.03 -8.31 10.43
CA ALA A 77 -4.89 -7.17 10.75
C ALA A 77 -6.33 -7.36 10.24
N PHE A 78 -6.50 -8.08 9.13
CA PHE A 78 -7.78 -8.32 8.47
C PHE A 78 -8.32 -9.75 8.67
N ASP A 79 -7.84 -10.51 9.65
CA ASP A 79 -8.35 -11.86 9.88
C ASP A 79 -9.71 -11.89 10.62
N GLY A 80 -10.44 -12.99 10.46
CA GLY A 80 -11.68 -13.29 11.14
C GLY A 80 -12.78 -12.25 10.93
N ALA A 81 -13.33 -11.73 12.03
CA ALA A 81 -14.45 -10.79 12.00
C ALA A 81 -14.12 -9.43 11.36
N ARG A 82 -12.85 -9.15 11.04
CA ARG A 82 -12.39 -7.91 10.38
C ARG A 82 -12.10 -8.08 8.89
N ALA A 83 -12.26 -9.28 8.34
CA ALA A 83 -11.95 -9.57 6.93
C ALA A 83 -12.75 -8.71 5.94
N HIS A 84 -13.99 -8.36 6.29
CA HIS A 84 -14.82 -7.49 5.46
C HIS A 84 -14.27 -6.07 5.30
N TRP A 85 -13.29 -5.64 6.11
CA TRP A 85 -12.62 -4.36 5.95
C TRP A 85 -11.54 -4.33 4.88
N ARG A 86 -11.09 -5.51 4.41
CA ARG A 86 -10.01 -5.62 3.43
C ARG A 86 -10.28 -4.84 2.13
N PRO A 87 -11.49 -4.89 1.53
CA PRO A 87 -11.79 -4.10 0.33
C PRO A 87 -11.70 -2.58 0.54
N LEU A 88 -12.09 -2.07 1.71
CA LEU A 88 -11.94 -0.64 2.02
C LEU A 88 -10.45 -0.26 2.12
N TYR A 89 -9.67 -1.08 2.81
CA TYR A 89 -8.22 -0.89 2.92
C TYR A 89 -7.54 -0.87 1.54
N ASP A 90 -7.81 -1.87 0.68
CA ASP A 90 -7.18 -1.97 -0.64
C ASP A 90 -7.52 -0.75 -1.51
N ARG A 91 -8.76 -0.24 -1.44
CA ARG A 91 -9.16 1.00 -2.13
C ARG A 91 -8.41 2.22 -1.61
N LEU A 92 -8.30 2.39 -0.30
CA LEU A 92 -7.58 3.52 0.30
C LEU A 92 -6.08 3.47 0.00
N VAL A 93 -5.48 2.27 0.02
CA VAL A 93 -4.07 2.08 -0.36
C VAL A 93 -3.86 2.46 -1.82
N THR A 94 -4.69 1.96 -2.73
CA THR A 94 -4.60 2.28 -4.17
C THR A 94 -4.70 3.79 -4.40
N LEU A 95 -5.66 4.44 -3.72
CA LEU A 95 -5.87 5.87 -3.81
C LEU A 95 -4.66 6.66 -3.31
N VAL A 96 -4.11 6.31 -2.14
CA VAL A 96 -2.98 7.03 -1.54
C VAL A 96 -1.69 6.78 -2.30
N GLN A 97 -1.47 5.58 -2.84
CA GLN A 97 -0.34 5.31 -3.74
C GLN A 97 -0.40 6.16 -5.02
N GLY A 98 -1.59 6.61 -5.43
CA GLY A 98 -1.75 7.57 -6.52
C GLY A 98 -1.40 9.01 -6.17
N PHE A 99 -1.07 9.34 -4.91
CA PHE A 99 -0.73 10.72 -4.52
C PHE A 99 0.68 11.14 -4.92
N GLY A 100 1.61 10.18 -4.98
CA GLY A 100 3.00 10.35 -5.40
C GLY A 100 3.83 9.08 -5.20
N ASP A 101 4.97 9.02 -5.88
CA ASP A 101 5.86 7.84 -5.89
C ASP A 101 6.64 7.62 -4.59
N ASP A 102 6.52 8.55 -3.62
CA ASP A 102 7.23 8.54 -2.34
C ASP A 102 6.38 7.98 -1.18
N VAL A 103 5.25 7.36 -1.49
CA VAL A 103 4.38 6.72 -0.50
C VAL A 103 4.94 5.36 -0.10
N GLU A 104 5.16 5.20 1.20
CA GLU A 104 5.58 3.98 1.86
C GLU A 104 4.46 3.45 2.75
N LEU A 105 4.17 2.15 2.63
CA LEU A 105 3.32 1.43 3.55
C LEU A 105 4.21 0.80 4.62
N ALA A 106 3.90 1.06 5.89
CA ALA A 106 4.63 0.48 7.02
C ALA A 106 3.66 -0.27 7.95
N PRO A 107 3.38 -1.56 7.67
CA PRO A 107 2.54 -2.39 8.51
C PRO A 107 3.08 -2.53 9.93
N LYS A 108 2.16 -2.56 10.88
CA LYS A 108 2.39 -2.80 12.29
C LYS A 108 1.35 -3.81 12.77
N LYS A 109 1.50 -4.29 14.00
CA LYS A 109 0.51 -5.19 14.60
C LYS A 109 -0.85 -4.48 14.72
N GLY A 110 -1.77 -4.83 13.83
CA GLY A 110 -3.17 -4.40 13.86
C GLY A 110 -3.52 -3.14 13.05
N TYR A 111 -2.55 -2.47 12.44
CA TYR A 111 -2.78 -1.30 11.57
C TYR A 111 -1.64 -1.12 10.57
N VAL A 112 -1.87 -0.29 9.55
CA VAL A 112 -0.86 0.07 8.56
C VAL A 112 -0.62 1.56 8.59
N SER A 113 0.61 1.98 8.86
CA SER A 113 1.01 3.39 8.75
C SER A 113 1.24 3.76 7.30
N LEU A 114 0.73 4.92 6.88
CA LEU A 114 1.01 5.54 5.59
C LEU A 114 2.06 6.63 5.80
N ARG A 115 3.18 6.52 5.09
CA ARG A 115 4.37 7.35 5.29
C ARG A 115 4.88 7.90 3.97
N ARG A 116 5.59 9.01 4.05
CA ARG A 116 6.62 9.41 3.07
C ARG A 116 7.87 9.74 3.88
N LYS A 117 8.39 10.97 3.82
CA LYS A 117 9.43 11.44 4.77
C LYS A 117 9.01 11.32 6.24
N LYS A 118 7.73 11.52 6.56
CA LYS A 118 7.12 11.19 7.87
C LYS A 118 5.76 10.52 7.69
N GLN A 119 5.27 9.92 8.77
CA GLN A 119 3.92 9.36 8.81
C GLN A 119 2.88 10.46 8.67
N PHE A 120 1.88 10.23 7.81
CA PHE A 120 0.81 11.19 7.56
C PHE A 120 -0.57 10.64 7.83
N ALA A 121 -0.73 9.32 7.75
CA ALA A 121 -1.96 8.66 8.08
C ALA A 121 -1.70 7.25 8.61
N LEU A 122 -2.75 6.62 9.13
CA LEU A 122 -2.75 5.20 9.42
C LEU A 122 -4.14 4.61 9.18
N LEU A 123 -4.18 3.35 8.75
CA LEU A 123 -5.38 2.60 8.43
C LEU A 123 -5.52 1.45 9.42
N GLN A 124 -6.61 1.42 10.19
CA GLN A 124 -6.78 0.46 11.28
C GLN A 124 -8.17 -0.18 11.25
N PRO A 125 -8.28 -1.50 10.95
CA PRO A 125 -9.50 -2.26 11.24
C PRO A 125 -9.61 -2.50 12.74
N SER A 126 -10.15 -1.51 13.46
CA SER A 126 -10.17 -1.50 14.93
C SER A 126 -11.08 -2.57 15.53
N THR A 127 -12.27 -2.78 14.96
CA THR A 127 -13.22 -3.80 15.41
C THR A 127 -13.96 -4.40 14.22
N LYS A 128 -14.84 -5.39 14.47
CA LYS A 128 -15.72 -5.95 13.45
C LYS A 128 -16.76 -4.95 12.89
N ASP A 129 -16.96 -3.81 13.56
CA ASP A 129 -17.96 -2.82 13.15
C ASP A 129 -17.34 -1.42 12.97
N ARG A 130 -16.01 -1.29 13.07
CA ARG A 130 -15.33 0.01 12.99
C ARG A 130 -13.97 -0.07 12.31
N PHE A 131 -13.78 0.79 11.32
CA PHE A 131 -12.50 1.11 10.70
C PHE A 131 -12.10 2.54 11.06
N ASP A 132 -10.89 2.71 11.60
CA ASP A 132 -10.36 4.03 11.98
C ASP A 132 -9.29 4.46 10.97
N ILE A 133 -9.39 5.70 10.50
CA ILE A 133 -8.41 6.37 9.66
C ILE A 133 -7.79 7.50 10.49
N GLY A 134 -6.52 7.34 10.86
CA GLY A 134 -5.77 8.40 11.54
C GLY A 134 -5.12 9.37 10.56
N LEU A 135 -5.09 10.65 10.90
CA LEU A 135 -4.64 11.73 10.01
C LEU A 135 -3.73 12.73 10.76
N ALA A 136 -2.57 13.05 10.19
CA ALA A 136 -1.63 14.05 10.71
C ALA A 136 -2.00 15.47 10.25
N LEU A 137 -3.17 15.95 10.65
CA LEU A 137 -3.74 17.25 10.27
C LEU A 137 -3.65 18.28 11.40
N LYS A 138 -2.52 18.36 12.12
CA LYS A 138 -2.39 19.28 13.26
C LYS A 138 -2.66 20.73 12.79
N GLY A 139 -3.56 21.42 13.49
CA GLY A 139 -3.98 22.78 13.16
C GLY A 139 -5.28 22.89 12.36
N GLU A 140 -5.82 21.78 11.84
CA GLU A 140 -7.18 21.76 11.30
C GLU A 140 -8.21 21.72 12.42
N GLU A 141 -9.35 22.39 12.22
CA GLU A 141 -10.51 22.25 13.10
C GLU A 141 -11.32 20.99 12.72
N PRO A 142 -11.75 20.18 13.70
CA PRO A 142 -12.69 19.08 13.46
C PRO A 142 -13.94 19.54 12.71
N VAL A 143 -14.30 18.82 11.64
CA VAL A 143 -15.47 19.12 10.82
C VAL A 143 -16.08 17.83 10.27
N GLY A 144 -17.41 17.73 10.29
CA GLY A 144 -18.12 16.54 9.81
C GLY A 144 -17.68 15.28 10.57
N LYS A 145 -17.16 14.28 9.84
CA LYS A 145 -16.65 13.03 10.42
C LYS A 145 -15.21 13.13 10.96
N LEU A 146 -14.50 14.23 10.70
CA LEU A 146 -13.15 14.45 11.22
C LEU A 146 -13.23 14.90 12.66
N GLU A 147 -12.62 14.13 13.56
CA GLU A 147 -12.54 14.44 14.98
C GLU A 147 -11.10 14.38 15.48
N THR A 148 -10.84 14.96 16.65
CA THR A 148 -9.52 14.84 17.29
C THR A 148 -9.24 13.38 17.66
N ALA A 149 -8.02 12.92 17.40
CA ALA A 149 -7.59 11.57 17.76
C ALA A 149 -7.55 11.36 19.29
N GLY A 150 -7.27 12.43 20.06
CA GLY A 150 -7.19 12.36 21.52
C GLY A 150 -6.16 11.33 21.99
N SER A 151 -6.53 10.50 22.96
CA SER A 151 -5.66 9.43 23.49
C SER A 151 -5.61 8.17 22.61
N TRP A 152 -6.32 8.14 21.47
CA TRP A 152 -6.37 6.96 20.61
C TRP A 152 -5.03 6.63 19.97
N ASN A 153 -4.31 7.65 19.51
CA ASN A 153 -3.00 7.49 18.90
C ASN A 153 -2.21 8.80 18.99
N ALA A 154 -0.96 8.73 19.48
CA ALA A 154 -0.12 9.91 19.66
C ALA A 154 0.55 10.43 18.36
N MET A 155 0.56 9.63 17.29
CA MET A 155 1.25 9.94 16.03
C MET A 155 0.38 10.72 15.04
N VAL A 156 -0.94 10.74 15.26
CA VAL A 156 -1.91 11.45 14.42
C VAL A 156 -2.72 12.40 15.29
N SER A 157 -3.10 13.55 14.74
CA SER A 157 -3.86 14.56 15.49
C SER A 157 -5.36 14.38 15.34
N HIS A 158 -5.79 13.78 14.23
CA HIS A 158 -7.19 13.58 13.89
C HIS A 158 -7.47 12.13 13.55
N ARG A 159 -8.75 11.77 13.59
CA ARG A 159 -9.24 10.50 13.07
C ARG A 159 -10.61 10.64 12.44
N VAL A 160 -10.93 9.67 11.59
CA VAL A 160 -12.26 9.41 11.06
C VAL A 160 -12.64 7.98 11.40
N ARG A 161 -13.87 7.78 11.88
CA ARG A 161 -14.46 6.47 12.17
C ARG A 161 -15.44 6.10 11.07
N ILE A 162 -15.23 4.96 10.44
CA ILE A 162 -16.13 4.38 9.43
C ILE A 162 -16.82 3.18 10.07
N ALA A 163 -18.15 3.20 10.13
CA ALA A 163 -18.95 2.06 10.57
C ALA A 163 -19.13 1.04 9.42
N ALA A 164 -19.36 -0.24 9.73
CA ALA A 164 -19.41 -1.32 8.73
C ALA A 164 -20.52 -1.15 7.67
N ASP A 165 -21.56 -0.40 8.00
CA ASP A 165 -22.68 -0.02 7.15
C ASP A 165 -22.49 1.32 6.44
N GLU A 166 -21.34 1.98 6.62
CA GLU A 166 -21.02 3.26 6.01
C GLU A 166 -19.88 3.16 4.99
N GLU A 167 -19.98 3.97 3.94
CA GLU A 167 -18.87 4.18 2.99
C GLU A 167 -17.97 5.34 3.44
N ALA A 168 -16.69 5.27 3.03
CA ALA A 168 -15.79 6.40 3.13
C ALA A 168 -16.14 7.43 2.04
N GLY A 169 -16.66 8.58 2.45
CA GLY A 169 -17.03 9.67 1.52
C GLY A 169 -15.83 10.47 1.00
N ASP A 170 -16.08 11.35 0.04
CA ASP A 170 -15.07 12.18 -0.63
C ASP A 170 -14.26 13.06 0.35
N ASP A 171 -14.85 13.46 1.47
CA ASP A 171 -14.16 14.22 2.53
C ASP A 171 -12.92 13.47 3.05
N VAL A 172 -12.99 12.14 3.15
CA VAL A 172 -11.87 11.29 3.59
C VAL A 172 -10.70 11.38 2.63
N VAL A 173 -10.98 11.42 1.33
CA VAL A 173 -9.95 11.58 0.28
C VAL A 173 -9.29 12.95 0.41
N GLY A 174 -10.08 14.01 0.60
CA GLY A 174 -9.58 15.36 0.82
C GLY A 174 -8.66 15.46 2.04
N TRP A 175 -9.04 14.85 3.16
CA TRP A 175 -8.22 14.83 4.37
C TRP A 175 -6.94 13.99 4.22
N LEU A 176 -7.01 12.83 3.57
CA LEU A 176 -5.83 12.01 3.27
C LEU A 176 -4.85 12.79 2.39
N ARG A 177 -5.35 13.48 1.36
CA ARG A 177 -4.53 14.32 0.49
C ARG A 177 -3.88 15.46 1.26
N GLY A 178 -4.66 16.18 2.07
CA GLY A 178 -4.15 17.27 2.91
C GLY A 178 -3.11 16.81 3.93
N ALA A 179 -3.27 15.61 4.50
CA ALA A 179 -2.28 15.03 5.40
C ALA A 179 -1.00 14.63 4.65
N TYR A 180 -1.16 13.98 3.48
CA TYR A 180 -0.05 13.63 2.59
C TYR A 180 0.74 14.88 2.20
N ASP A 181 0.12 15.96 1.73
CA ASP A 181 0.82 17.16 1.27
C ASP A 181 1.66 17.82 2.39
N ARG A 182 1.24 17.70 3.66
CA ARG A 182 1.96 18.17 4.86
C ARG A 182 3.05 17.21 5.36
N ALA A 183 3.10 16.00 4.81
CA ALA A 183 3.95 14.89 5.23
C ALA A 183 5.41 15.01 4.80
N GLY A 184 5.73 16.14 4.18
CA GLY A 184 7.06 16.74 4.09
C GLY A 184 8.18 15.81 3.77
#